data_AF-A0AA88YLM3-F1
#
_entry.id   AF-A0AA88YLM3-F1
#
_cell.length_a   1.000
_cell.length_b   1.000
_cell.length_c   1.000
_cell.angle_alpha   90.00
_cell.angle_beta   90.00
_cell.angle_gamma   90.00
#
_symmetry.space_group_name_H-M   'P 1'
#
loop_
_entity.id
_entity.type
_entity.pdbx_description
1 polymer ?
#
loop_
_entity_poly.entity_id
_entity_poly.type
_entity_poly.pdbx_seq_one_letter_code
_entity_poly.pdbx_strand_id
1 'polypeptide(L)'
;MNSSYDFRSWKVPDLSNYLNERGISVSLRRKNEIVRLCELANELQLEVISSTNDFQDMDINRRTVLNGQEKVIVDDISTIIDWATSLSNLPDIDFCDIFLYLMNSCKWDDERLKNYKNDNGTNALLLQTLRTESDESDGDSGLPTLADVVKDSDRPPIEAIKTIFDHHTIRQIEEETRGQSDNPAWFLHRRGRITASLIPSVISFRYTDNNENYLSKQILGTSARISSASLQFGKTHEPIARQLYMNEYVRSHKGVNITQGGLFIDHENPFLGASPDGLVSCKCCGKGLLEIKCSFSHQNKTPIQICEDSHYHVYADENNEMRLKTSSSWYIQIQAQLGVCKRNWCDFLLFTKRGHAVDRILYDDELFLEITQKSRKFFERYIMNSL
;
A
#
# COMPACT_ATOMS: atom_id res chain seq x y z
N MET A 1 -18.45 6.28 49.62
CA MET A 1 -19.56 7.26 49.52
C MET A 1 -19.51 7.84 48.11
N ASN A 2 -20.42 7.46 47.21
CA ASN A 2 -20.46 8.03 45.86
C ASN A 2 -20.98 9.46 45.96
N SER A 3 -20.09 10.45 45.81
CA SER A 3 -20.51 11.83 45.60
C SER A 3 -21.28 11.90 44.29
N SER A 4 -22.59 12.14 44.38
CA SER A 4 -23.47 12.29 43.22
C SER A 4 -23.28 13.68 42.63
N TYR A 5 -22.32 13.83 41.72
CA TYR A 5 -22.13 15.08 40.98
C TYR A 5 -23.24 15.24 39.94
N ASP A 6 -23.93 16.39 39.96
CA ASP A 6 -24.86 16.77 38.89
C ASP A 6 -24.12 17.50 37.75
N PHE A 7 -23.45 16.71 36.89
CA PHE A 7 -22.65 17.23 35.78
C PHE A 7 -23.45 18.04 34.76
N ARG A 8 -24.78 17.91 34.70
CA ARG A 8 -25.62 18.68 33.76
C ARG A 8 -25.65 20.16 34.11
N SER A 9 -25.52 20.47 35.40
CA SER A 9 -25.49 21.83 35.93
C SER A 9 -24.15 22.56 35.67
N TRP A 10 -23.08 21.84 35.32
CA TRP A 10 -21.75 22.41 35.15
C TRP A 10 -21.58 23.12 33.80
N LYS A 11 -20.66 24.09 33.75
CA LYS A 11 -20.29 24.75 32.49
C LYS A 11 -19.28 23.87 31.75
N VAL A 12 -19.22 24.03 30.42
CA VAL A 12 -18.32 23.24 29.56
C VAL A 12 -16.85 23.30 30.01
N PRO A 13 -16.29 24.45 30.44
CA PRO A 13 -14.91 24.49 30.93
C PRO A 13 -14.67 23.63 32.17
N ASP A 14 -15.60 23.62 33.11
CA ASP A 14 -15.49 22.84 34.35
C ASP A 14 -15.59 21.33 34.07
N LEU A 15 -16.47 20.95 33.14
CA LEU A 15 -16.59 19.57 32.66
C LEU A 15 -15.32 19.11 31.94
N SER A 16 -14.74 19.97 31.10
CA SER A 16 -13.48 19.67 30.42
C SER A 16 -12.32 19.54 31.41
N ASN A 17 -12.24 20.41 32.43
CA ASN A 17 -11.22 20.30 33.47
C ASN A 17 -11.34 19.00 34.27
N TYR A 18 -12.55 18.61 34.67
CA TYR A 18 -12.80 17.35 35.39
C TYR A 18 -12.30 16.11 34.62
N LEU A 19 -12.47 16.11 33.29
CA LEU A 19 -12.00 15.04 32.41
C LEU A 19 -10.50 15.12 32.13
N ASN A 20 -9.95 16.33 31.95
CA ASN A 20 -8.52 16.54 31.72
C ASN A 20 -7.69 16.13 32.93
N GLU A 21 -8.16 16.43 34.15
CA GLU A 21 -7.55 15.96 35.41
C GLU A 21 -7.53 14.42 35.53
N ARG A 22 -8.27 13.71 34.68
CA ARG A 22 -8.36 12.24 34.61
C ARG A 22 -7.84 11.68 33.28
N GLY A 23 -7.06 12.48 32.55
CA GLY A 23 -6.37 12.06 31.32
C GLY A 23 -7.25 11.98 30.06
N ILE A 24 -8.48 12.47 30.11
CA ILE A 24 -9.41 12.43 28.97
C ILE A 24 -9.43 13.80 28.28
N SER A 25 -8.72 13.92 27.16
CA SER A 25 -8.71 15.12 26.34
C SER A 25 -10.04 15.35 25.62
N VAL A 26 -10.59 16.56 25.72
CA VAL A 26 -11.88 16.93 25.14
C VAL A 26 -11.67 17.92 23.98
N SER A 27 -11.89 17.47 22.73
CA SER A 27 -11.88 18.35 21.54
C SER A 27 -13.25 18.37 20.84
N LEU A 28 -13.74 19.58 20.54
CA LEU A 28 -14.96 19.91 19.75
C LEU A 28 -16.15 18.93 19.87
N ARG A 29 -16.59 18.63 21.10
CA ARG A 29 -17.82 17.84 21.35
C ARG A 29 -18.99 18.71 21.84
N ARG A 30 -20.22 18.29 21.56
CA ARG A 30 -21.43 18.96 22.07
C ARG A 30 -21.52 18.78 23.59
N LYS A 31 -21.99 19.79 24.34
CA LYS A 31 -22.04 19.76 25.83
C LYS A 31 -22.60 18.46 26.40
N ASN A 32 -23.68 17.93 25.83
CA ASN A 32 -24.34 16.72 26.30
C ASN A 32 -23.44 15.47 26.26
N GLU A 33 -22.53 15.40 25.28
CA GLU A 33 -21.57 14.29 25.17
C GLU A 33 -20.46 14.40 26.23
N ILE A 34 -20.02 15.63 26.54
CA ILE A 34 -19.02 15.88 27.59
C ILE A 34 -19.59 15.52 28.96
N VAL A 35 -20.85 15.90 29.23
CA VAL A 35 -21.55 15.50 30.46
C VAL A 35 -21.60 13.98 30.59
N ARG A 36 -21.94 13.26 29.52
CA ARG A 36 -22.01 11.79 29.54
C ARG A 36 -20.65 11.15 29.83
N LEU A 37 -19.57 11.74 29.34
CA LEU A 37 -18.22 11.29 29.64
C LEU A 37 -17.86 11.52 31.12
N CYS A 38 -18.25 12.65 31.72
CA CYS A 38 -18.03 12.89 33.14
C CYS A 38 -18.80 11.89 34.02
N GLU A 39 -20.06 11.59 33.67
CA GLU A 39 -20.87 10.56 34.34
C GLU A 39 -20.15 9.20 34.32
N LEU A 40 -19.67 8.77 33.16
CA LEU A 40 -18.94 7.50 33.00
C LEU A 40 -17.59 7.48 33.74
N ALA A 41 -16.83 8.57 33.69
CA ALA A 41 -15.56 8.68 34.41
C ALA A 41 -15.75 8.58 35.94
N ASN A 42 -16.86 9.11 36.44
CA ASN A 42 -17.24 9.03 37.85
C ASN A 42 -17.75 7.64 38.24
N GLU A 43 -18.55 6.98 37.37
CA GLU A 43 -18.99 5.59 37.56
C GLU A 43 -17.80 4.62 37.61
N LEU A 44 -16.78 4.85 36.78
CA LEU A 44 -15.55 4.07 36.74
C LEU A 44 -14.53 4.46 37.83
N GLN A 45 -14.83 5.46 38.66
CA GLN A 45 -13.97 5.96 39.73
C GLN A 45 -12.53 6.30 39.27
N LEU A 46 -12.40 6.94 38.11
CA LEU A 46 -11.08 7.32 37.59
C LEU A 46 -10.38 8.30 38.53
N GLU A 47 -9.14 7.94 38.91
CA GLU A 47 -8.29 8.73 39.79
C GLU A 47 -7.79 10.01 39.10
N VAL A 48 -7.59 11.05 39.91
CA VAL A 48 -7.02 12.31 39.42
C VAL A 48 -5.53 12.13 39.21
N ILE A 49 -5.08 12.42 38.00
CA ILE A 49 -3.69 12.32 37.59
C ILE A 49 -2.94 13.52 38.20
N SER A 50 -2.31 13.30 39.36
CA SER A 50 -1.54 14.32 40.06
C SER A 50 -0.03 14.16 39.84
N SER A 51 0.48 14.97 38.90
CA SER A 51 1.89 15.32 38.65
C SER A 51 2.73 14.46 37.69
N THR A 52 3.74 15.13 37.12
CA THR A 52 4.45 14.87 35.85
C THR A 52 5.34 13.62 35.76
N ASN A 53 5.19 12.63 36.66
CA ASN A 53 6.05 11.43 36.71
C ASN A 53 5.30 10.09 36.56
N ASP A 54 4.08 10.11 36.02
CA ASP A 54 3.21 8.94 35.92
C ASP A 54 3.75 7.76 35.09
N PHE A 55 4.76 7.97 34.25
CA PHE A 55 5.29 6.90 33.41
C PHE A 55 6.10 5.85 34.19
N GLN A 56 6.82 6.24 35.26
CA GLN A 56 7.58 5.30 36.08
C GLN A 56 6.70 4.59 37.11
N ASP A 57 5.76 5.31 37.74
CA ASP A 57 4.88 4.71 38.76
C ASP A 57 3.81 3.80 38.15
N MET A 58 3.36 4.06 36.91
CA MET A 58 2.39 3.18 36.24
C MET A 58 3.00 1.82 35.86
N ASP A 59 4.27 1.79 35.44
CA ASP A 59 4.96 0.56 35.05
C ASP A 59 5.28 -0.32 36.27
N ILE A 60 5.77 0.30 37.37
CA ILE A 60 6.02 -0.38 38.65
C ILE A 60 4.71 -0.94 39.23
N ASN A 61 3.63 -0.17 39.22
CA ASN A 61 2.34 -0.65 39.76
C ASN A 61 1.71 -1.76 38.91
N ARG A 62 1.94 -1.78 37.59
CA ARG A 62 1.50 -2.89 36.71
C ARG A 62 2.31 -4.16 36.88
N ARG A 63 3.62 -4.04 37.12
CA ARG A 63 4.55 -5.16 37.28
C ARG A 63 4.62 -5.71 38.70
N THR A 64 3.75 -5.23 39.60
CA THR A 64 3.67 -5.74 40.97
C THR A 64 2.58 -6.80 41.09
N VAL A 65 2.94 -8.01 41.54
CA VAL A 65 1.96 -9.05 41.88
C VAL A 65 1.86 -9.16 43.40
N LEU A 66 0.63 -9.12 43.93
CA LEU A 66 0.36 -9.34 45.35
C LEU A 66 0.29 -10.85 45.63
N ASN A 67 1.24 -11.36 46.42
CA ASN A 67 1.21 -12.73 46.92
C ASN A 67 0.97 -12.70 48.43
N GLY A 68 -0.30 -12.57 48.84
CA GLY A 68 -0.67 -12.34 50.23
C GLY A 68 -0.39 -10.89 50.67
N GLN A 69 0.38 -10.70 51.75
CA GLN A 69 0.67 -9.37 52.34
C GLN A 69 1.96 -8.72 51.82
N GLU A 70 2.75 -9.40 50.98
CA GLU A 70 3.99 -8.84 50.41
C GLU A 70 3.83 -8.54 48.91
N LYS A 71 4.36 -7.38 48.50
CA LYS A 71 4.44 -6.94 47.11
C LYS A 71 5.70 -7.52 46.46
N VAL A 72 5.54 -8.29 45.38
CA VAL A 72 6.66 -8.74 44.53
C VAL A 72 6.67 -7.88 43.27
N ILE A 73 7.77 -7.18 43.02
CA ILE A 73 7.99 -6.38 41.81
C ILE A 73 8.69 -7.28 40.79
N VAL A 74 8.12 -7.43 39.60
CA VAL A 74 8.73 -8.15 38.47
C VAL A 74 9.77 -7.24 37.81
N ASP A 75 10.96 -7.77 37.56
CA ASP A 75 12.11 -7.02 37.02
C ASP A 75 11.81 -6.40 35.65
N ASP A 76 12.42 -5.24 35.38
CA ASP A 76 12.19 -4.46 34.17
C ASP A 76 12.69 -5.20 32.91
N ILE A 77 11.91 -5.19 31.84
CA ILE A 77 12.27 -5.78 30.55
C ILE A 77 13.59 -5.23 29.99
N SER A 78 13.96 -4.01 30.39
CA SER A 78 15.25 -3.38 30.06
C SER A 78 16.47 -4.12 30.64
N THR A 79 16.26 -5.03 31.60
CA THR A 79 17.31 -5.89 32.17
C THR A 79 17.62 -7.12 31.32
N ILE A 80 16.81 -7.42 30.30
CA ILE A 80 17.07 -8.49 29.33
C ILE A 80 18.00 -7.96 28.24
N ILE A 81 19.29 -8.14 28.45
CA ILE A 81 20.35 -7.68 27.56
C ILE A 81 20.78 -8.72 26.51
N ASP A 82 20.35 -9.98 26.65
CA ASP A 82 20.73 -11.09 25.76
C ASP A 82 19.54 -11.98 25.37
N TRP A 83 19.63 -12.60 24.20
CA TRP A 83 18.63 -13.54 23.70
C TRP A 83 18.57 -14.81 24.56
N ALA A 84 17.44 -15.04 25.23
CA ALA A 84 17.19 -16.26 25.98
C ALA A 84 16.87 -17.43 25.04
N THR A 85 17.54 -18.58 25.23
CA THR A 85 17.29 -19.82 24.47
C THR A 85 16.04 -20.58 24.94
N SER A 86 15.41 -20.10 26.02
CA SER A 86 14.21 -20.69 26.60
C SER A 86 13.13 -19.62 26.79
N LEU A 87 11.97 -19.86 26.20
CA LEU A 87 10.78 -19.00 26.32
C LEU A 87 10.09 -19.12 27.69
N SER A 88 10.52 -20.06 28.55
CA SER A 88 9.91 -20.28 29.88
C SER A 88 10.09 -19.10 30.83
N ASN A 89 11.12 -18.29 30.61
CA ASN A 89 11.47 -17.15 31.45
C ASN A 89 11.07 -15.81 30.81
N LEU A 90 10.40 -15.84 29.66
CA LEU A 90 9.96 -14.63 28.98
C LEU A 90 8.74 -14.08 29.73
N PRO A 91 8.78 -12.83 30.24
CA PRO A 91 7.59 -12.21 30.80
C PRO A 91 6.53 -12.03 29.70
N ASP A 92 5.25 -12.01 30.10
CA ASP A 92 4.16 -11.69 29.16
C ASP A 92 4.36 -10.28 28.62
N ILE A 93 4.46 -10.17 27.29
CA ILE A 93 4.66 -8.89 26.58
C ILE A 93 3.28 -8.37 26.15
N ASP A 94 2.86 -7.23 26.67
CA ASP A 94 1.61 -6.59 26.28
C ASP A 94 1.86 -5.42 25.30
N PHE A 95 0.79 -4.94 24.67
CA PHE A 95 0.82 -3.88 23.67
C PHE A 95 1.49 -2.59 24.19
N CYS A 96 1.41 -2.34 25.50
CA CYS A 96 2.06 -1.21 26.15
C CYS A 96 3.58 -1.34 26.22
N ASP A 97 4.13 -2.55 26.41
CA ASP A 97 5.58 -2.78 26.44
C ASP A 97 6.19 -2.51 25.07
N ILE A 98 5.49 -2.92 24.00
CA ILE A 98 5.86 -2.61 22.61
C ILE A 98 5.83 -1.10 22.38
N PHE A 99 4.80 -0.40 22.88
CA PHE A 99 4.68 1.05 22.74
C PHE A 99 5.81 1.80 23.45
N LEU A 100 6.15 1.40 24.69
CA LEU A 100 7.25 1.99 25.46
C LEU A 100 8.60 1.75 24.80
N TYR A 101 8.84 0.55 24.27
CA TYR A 101 10.04 0.25 23.49
C TYR A 101 10.15 1.14 22.25
N LEU A 102 9.07 1.31 21.49
CA LEU A 102 9.06 2.18 20.32
C LEU A 102 9.33 3.65 20.67
N MET A 103 8.76 4.14 21.78
CA MET A 103 8.97 5.52 22.23
C MET A 103 10.41 5.77 22.71
N ASN A 104 10.96 4.85 23.50
CA ASN A 104 12.24 5.06 24.19
C ASN A 104 13.44 4.61 23.37
N SER A 105 13.33 3.53 22.60
CA SER A 105 14.45 2.90 21.89
C SER A 105 14.47 3.20 20.38
N CYS A 106 13.36 3.64 19.79
CA CYS A 106 13.24 3.84 18.33
C CYS A 106 13.16 5.31 17.86
N LYS A 107 13.62 6.27 18.69
CA LYS A 107 13.75 7.72 18.36
C LYS A 107 12.47 8.34 17.76
N TRP A 108 11.33 8.22 18.46
CA TRP A 108 10.09 8.95 18.13
C TRP A 108 10.08 10.31 18.85
N ASP A 109 10.32 11.41 18.11
CA ASP A 109 10.28 12.77 18.67
C ASP A 109 8.91 13.46 18.49
N ASP A 110 8.73 14.59 19.20
CA ASP A 110 7.50 15.39 19.23
C ASP A 110 7.10 15.95 17.85
N GLU A 111 8.07 16.17 16.96
CA GLU A 111 7.82 16.65 15.60
C GLU A 111 7.24 15.52 14.73
N ARG A 112 7.78 14.31 14.87
CA ARG A 112 7.32 13.09 14.18
C ARG A 112 5.92 12.67 14.65
N LEU A 113 5.63 12.79 15.94
CA LEU A 113 4.29 12.53 16.49
C LEU A 113 3.23 13.53 15.99
N LYS A 114 3.59 14.80 15.81
CA LYS A 114 2.69 15.81 15.22
C LYS A 114 2.35 15.52 13.76
N ASN A 115 3.28 14.94 13.01
CA ASN A 115 3.08 14.61 11.59
C ASN A 115 2.44 13.23 11.36
N TYR A 116 2.32 12.39 12.38
CA TYR A 116 1.73 11.04 12.32
C TYR A 116 0.36 10.96 11.60
N LYS A 117 -0.53 11.95 11.80
CA LYS A 117 -1.84 11.99 11.11
C LYS A 117 -1.74 12.39 9.63
N ASN A 118 -0.69 13.12 9.24
CA ASN A 118 -0.39 13.46 7.85
C ASN A 118 0.33 12.30 7.15
N ASP A 119 1.10 11.51 7.90
CA ASP A 119 1.87 10.35 7.45
C ASP A 119 1.04 9.06 7.36
N ASN A 120 -0.28 9.17 7.24
CA ASN A 120 -1.22 8.07 7.43
C ASN A 120 -1.25 7.06 6.28
N GLY A 121 -0.15 6.32 6.21
CA GLY A 121 0.00 5.08 5.50
C GLY A 121 1.43 4.66 5.72
N THR A 122 1.66 3.70 6.62
CA THR A 122 2.53 2.54 6.31
C THR A 122 2.76 1.60 7.51
N ASN A 123 2.31 0.35 7.34
CA ASN A 123 3.02 -0.83 7.84
C ASN A 123 4.49 -0.88 7.36
N ALA A 124 4.85 -0.12 6.32
CA ALA A 124 6.24 0.07 5.87
C ALA A 124 7.10 1.00 6.76
N LEU A 125 6.55 1.90 7.57
CA LEU A 125 7.37 2.72 8.46
C LEU A 125 7.85 1.91 9.67
N LEU A 126 7.04 0.95 10.14
CA LEU A 126 7.47 -0.02 11.16
C LEU A 126 8.69 -0.83 10.67
N LEU A 127 8.72 -1.19 9.38
CA LEU A 127 9.84 -1.88 8.73
C LEU A 127 11.07 -0.99 8.54
N GLN A 128 10.90 0.34 8.42
CA GLN A 128 12.01 1.28 8.40
C GLN A 128 12.61 1.52 9.78
N THR A 129 11.79 1.53 10.84
CA THR A 129 12.25 1.78 12.22
C THR A 129 12.79 0.52 12.91
N LEU A 130 12.38 -0.68 12.48
CA LEU A 130 12.99 -1.95 12.91
C LEU A 130 14.43 -2.14 12.41
N ARG A 131 14.90 -1.26 11.50
CA ARG A 131 16.34 -1.13 11.22
C ARG A 131 16.96 -0.25 12.30
N THR A 132 17.27 -0.85 13.45
CA THR A 132 18.20 -0.26 14.42
C THR A 132 19.59 -0.14 13.78
N GLU A 133 20.34 0.90 14.16
CA GLU A 133 21.69 1.29 13.71
C GLU A 133 22.80 0.24 14.03
N SER A 134 22.50 -1.06 13.95
CA SER A 134 23.45 -2.15 14.16
C SER A 134 23.45 -3.23 13.07
N ASP A 135 22.58 -3.12 12.05
CA ASP A 135 22.67 -3.94 10.84
C ASP A 135 23.08 -3.09 9.64
N GLU A 136 24.31 -2.55 9.70
CA GLU A 136 25.12 -2.31 8.49
C GLU A 136 25.64 -3.65 7.94
N SER A 137 24.75 -4.62 7.77
CA SER A 137 24.91 -5.61 6.71
C SER A 137 24.03 -5.14 5.58
N ASP A 138 24.65 -4.64 4.53
CA ASP A 138 24.03 -4.32 3.25
C ASP A 138 22.84 -5.24 2.95
N GLY A 139 21.63 -4.69 3.06
CA GLY A 139 20.48 -5.16 2.31
C GLY A 139 20.57 -4.67 0.87
N ASP A 140 21.77 -4.66 0.29
CA ASP A 140 21.97 -4.56 -1.14
C ASP A 140 21.58 -5.91 -1.71
N SER A 141 20.43 -5.99 -2.38
CA SER A 141 20.09 -7.19 -3.16
C SER A 141 21.10 -7.43 -4.29
N GLY A 142 22.02 -6.48 -4.52
CA GLY A 142 22.98 -6.46 -5.60
C GLY A 142 22.31 -6.22 -6.95
N LEU A 143 20.98 -6.01 -6.99
CA LEU A 143 20.24 -5.81 -8.22
C LEU A 143 20.25 -4.33 -8.62
N PRO A 144 20.66 -4.02 -9.87
CA PRO A 144 20.79 -2.65 -10.31
C PRO A 144 19.43 -1.96 -10.41
N THR A 145 19.33 -0.72 -9.93
CA THR A 145 18.17 0.14 -10.22
C THR A 145 18.35 0.86 -11.56
N LEU A 146 17.28 1.46 -12.10
CA LEU A 146 17.43 2.23 -13.35
C LEU A 146 18.30 3.47 -13.16
N ALA A 147 18.27 4.06 -11.96
CA ALA A 147 19.05 5.25 -11.65
C ALA A 147 20.55 4.94 -11.58
N ASP A 148 20.93 3.81 -11.00
CA ASP A 148 22.34 3.39 -10.90
C ASP A 148 22.95 3.23 -12.29
N VAL A 149 22.21 2.60 -13.20
CA VAL A 149 22.67 2.36 -14.57
C VAL A 149 22.80 3.65 -15.39
N VAL A 150 21.90 4.61 -15.19
CA VAL A 150 21.91 5.86 -15.97
C VAL A 150 23.01 6.83 -15.51
N LYS A 151 23.41 6.77 -14.24
CA LYS A 151 24.47 7.65 -13.69
C LYS A 151 25.89 7.26 -14.10
N ASP A 152 26.10 6.01 -14.49
CA ASP A 152 27.44 5.43 -14.73
C ASP A 152 27.86 5.37 -16.22
N SER A 153 27.09 5.94 -17.17
CA SER A 153 27.35 5.74 -18.61
C SER A 153 27.70 7.01 -19.41
N ASP A 154 28.90 7.02 -20.01
CA ASP A 154 29.36 7.95 -21.07
C ASP A 154 28.80 7.61 -22.49
N ARG A 155 27.77 6.74 -22.60
CA ARG A 155 27.23 6.21 -23.87
C ARG A 155 25.70 6.28 -23.93
N PRO A 156 25.08 6.18 -25.14
CA PRO A 156 23.64 6.31 -25.29
C PRO A 156 22.86 5.28 -24.42
N PRO A 157 21.93 5.74 -23.59
CA PRO A 157 21.48 5.02 -22.39
C PRO A 157 20.70 3.71 -22.60
N ILE A 158 19.96 3.52 -23.70
CA ILE A 158 19.01 2.39 -23.78
C ILE A 158 19.71 1.02 -23.99
N GLU A 159 20.77 0.94 -24.80
CA GLU A 159 21.46 -0.34 -25.05
C GLU A 159 22.33 -0.78 -23.86
N ALA A 160 22.90 0.18 -23.13
CA ALA A 160 23.61 -0.09 -21.87
C ALA A 160 22.63 -0.60 -20.80
N ILE A 161 21.47 0.07 -20.66
CA ILE A 161 20.38 -0.38 -19.79
C ILE A 161 19.94 -1.81 -20.16
N LYS A 162 19.76 -2.10 -21.46
CA LYS A 162 19.38 -3.43 -21.95
C LYS A 162 20.37 -4.54 -21.55
N THR A 163 21.67 -4.25 -21.62
CA THR A 163 22.70 -5.23 -21.26
C THR A 163 22.69 -5.59 -19.78
N ILE A 164 22.35 -4.61 -18.92
CA ILE A 164 22.31 -4.79 -17.46
C ILE A 164 21.02 -5.47 -17.01
N PHE A 165 19.89 -5.07 -17.59
CA PHE A 165 18.58 -5.70 -17.35
C PHE A 165 18.37 -6.89 -18.29
N ASP A 166 19.26 -7.88 -18.20
CA ASP A 166 19.10 -9.15 -18.92
C ASP A 166 17.93 -9.99 -18.35
N HIS A 167 17.66 -11.14 -18.98
CA HIS A 167 16.58 -12.02 -18.54
C HIS A 167 16.76 -12.57 -17.11
N HIS A 168 17.99 -12.69 -16.61
CA HIS A 168 18.27 -13.17 -15.27
C HIS A 168 17.95 -12.09 -14.23
N THR A 169 18.51 -10.90 -14.40
CA THR A 169 18.28 -9.73 -13.55
C THR A 169 16.80 -9.37 -13.50
N ILE A 170 16.12 -9.33 -14.66
CA ILE A 170 14.68 -9.02 -14.72
C ILE A 170 13.87 -10.05 -13.92
N ARG A 171 14.22 -11.33 -13.99
CA ARG A 171 13.53 -12.37 -13.23
C ARG A 171 13.75 -12.22 -11.73
N GLN A 172 14.97 -11.92 -11.30
CA GLN A 172 15.26 -11.67 -9.88
C GLN A 172 14.49 -10.46 -9.35
N ILE A 173 14.42 -9.37 -10.14
CA ILE A 173 13.61 -8.20 -9.79
C ILE A 173 12.13 -8.59 -9.66
N GLU A 174 11.57 -9.38 -10.59
CA GLU A 174 10.17 -9.82 -10.47
C GLU A 174 9.95 -10.60 -9.17
N GLU A 175 10.84 -11.53 -8.83
CA GLU A 175 10.76 -12.36 -7.63
C GLU A 175 10.91 -11.51 -6.34
N GLU A 176 11.89 -10.61 -6.30
CA GLU A 176 12.14 -9.71 -5.16
C GLU A 176 11.01 -8.72 -4.94
N THR A 177 10.30 -8.32 -6.00
CA THR A 177 9.25 -7.29 -5.94
C THR A 177 7.82 -7.85 -5.81
N ARG A 178 7.66 -9.17 -5.61
CA ARG A 178 6.35 -9.78 -5.29
C ARG A 178 5.78 -9.19 -3.99
N GLY A 179 4.46 -9.10 -3.90
CA GLY A 179 3.76 -8.35 -2.85
C GLY A 179 3.51 -6.88 -3.20
N GLN A 180 4.11 -6.38 -4.28
CA GLN A 180 3.78 -5.10 -4.92
C GLN A 180 3.71 -3.92 -3.93
N SER A 181 2.51 -3.38 -3.66
CA SER A 181 2.35 -2.19 -2.80
C SER A 181 2.80 -2.39 -1.36
N ASP A 182 2.89 -3.64 -0.90
CA ASP A 182 3.37 -3.99 0.44
C ASP A 182 4.88 -4.26 0.46
N ASN A 183 5.55 -4.15 -0.69
CA ASN A 183 6.97 -4.41 -0.86
C ASN A 183 7.75 -3.14 -1.23
N PRO A 184 8.66 -2.66 -0.36
CA PRO A 184 9.50 -1.49 -0.64
C PRO A 184 10.36 -1.62 -1.91
N ALA A 185 10.91 -2.80 -2.21
CA ALA A 185 11.73 -3.04 -3.40
C ALA A 185 10.92 -2.81 -4.69
N TRP A 186 9.60 -3.08 -4.66
CA TRP A 186 8.71 -2.80 -5.78
C TRP A 186 8.66 -1.31 -6.11
N PHE A 187 8.64 -0.42 -5.10
CA PHE A 187 8.71 1.02 -5.33
C PHE A 187 10.09 1.44 -5.86
N LEU A 188 11.15 0.84 -5.33
CA LEU A 188 12.54 1.11 -5.74
C LEU A 188 12.74 0.80 -7.24
N HIS A 189 12.42 -0.42 -7.68
CA HIS A 189 12.62 -0.82 -9.08
C HIS A 189 11.63 -0.16 -10.05
N ARG A 190 10.50 0.38 -9.58
CA ARG A 190 9.58 1.17 -10.42
C ARG A 190 10.07 2.59 -10.67
N ARG A 191 10.90 3.14 -9.79
CA ARG A 191 11.42 4.51 -9.93
C ARG A 191 12.18 4.64 -11.25
N GLY A 192 11.80 5.65 -12.04
CA GLY A 192 12.35 5.89 -13.37
C GLY A 192 11.71 5.09 -14.50
N ARG A 193 10.90 4.06 -14.21
CA ARG A 193 10.24 3.25 -15.23
C ARG A 193 8.85 3.78 -15.55
N ILE A 194 8.52 3.82 -16.84
CA ILE A 194 7.18 4.07 -17.32
C ILE A 194 6.35 2.79 -17.10
N THR A 195 5.62 2.77 -16.00
CA THR A 195 4.78 1.61 -15.66
C THR A 195 3.48 1.56 -16.45
N ALA A 196 2.94 0.36 -16.70
CA ALA A 196 1.73 0.16 -17.50
C ALA A 196 0.54 1.06 -17.11
N SER A 197 0.33 1.33 -15.82
CA SER A 197 -0.73 2.22 -15.33
C SER A 197 -0.55 3.70 -15.71
N LEU A 198 0.67 4.13 -16.05
CA LEU A 198 0.99 5.49 -16.48
C LEU A 198 1.06 5.63 -18.00
N ILE A 199 1.16 4.52 -18.74
CA ILE A 199 1.27 4.52 -20.21
C ILE A 199 0.14 5.27 -20.90
N PRO A 200 -1.15 5.11 -20.54
CA PRO A 200 -2.22 5.86 -21.18
C PRO A 200 -2.01 7.39 -21.14
N SER A 201 -1.51 7.89 -20.01
CA SER A 201 -1.18 9.32 -19.85
C SER A 201 0.09 9.71 -20.61
N VAL A 202 1.09 8.84 -20.67
CA VAL A 202 2.34 9.08 -21.42
C VAL A 202 2.10 9.16 -22.92
N ILE A 203 1.33 8.23 -23.50
CA ILE A 203 1.11 8.18 -24.95
C ILE A 203 0.17 9.29 -25.46
N SER A 204 -0.61 9.88 -24.56
CA SER A 204 -1.49 11.03 -24.83
C SER A 204 -0.88 12.37 -24.38
N PHE A 205 0.32 12.34 -23.81
CA PHE A 205 0.97 13.54 -23.28
C PHE A 205 1.34 14.50 -24.40
N ARG A 206 0.94 15.77 -24.24
CA ARG A 206 1.35 16.85 -25.14
C ARG A 206 2.70 17.38 -24.68
N TYR A 207 3.70 17.28 -25.56
CA TYR A 207 5.06 17.67 -25.22
C TYR A 207 5.16 19.17 -24.97
N THR A 208 5.88 19.52 -23.93
CA THR A 208 6.20 20.88 -23.51
C THR A 208 7.71 21.04 -23.36
N ASP A 209 8.18 22.28 -23.34
CA ASP A 209 9.60 22.59 -23.09
C ASP A 209 10.00 22.44 -21.62
N ASN A 210 9.02 22.31 -20.71
CA ASN A 210 9.29 22.07 -19.31
C ASN A 210 9.58 20.58 -19.08
N ASN A 211 10.83 20.27 -18.73
CA ASN A 211 11.26 18.90 -18.44
C ASN A 211 10.62 18.34 -17.15
N GLU A 212 10.28 19.20 -16.19
CA GLU A 212 9.60 18.82 -14.96
C GLU A 212 8.09 18.95 -15.09
N ASN A 213 7.43 17.83 -15.38
CA ASN A 213 5.97 17.75 -15.50
C ASN A 213 5.40 16.74 -14.50
N TYR A 214 4.07 16.70 -14.40
CA TYR A 214 3.40 15.85 -13.41
C TYR A 214 3.68 14.34 -13.63
N LEU A 215 3.83 13.90 -14.89
CA LEU A 215 4.16 12.50 -15.20
C LEU A 215 5.62 12.19 -14.87
N SER A 216 6.56 13.09 -15.19
CA SER A 216 7.95 12.86 -14.83
C SER A 216 8.14 12.79 -13.32
N LYS A 217 7.44 13.64 -12.55
CA LYS A 217 7.42 13.55 -11.07
C LYS A 217 6.83 12.23 -10.56
N GLN A 218 5.77 11.73 -11.19
CA GLN A 218 5.19 10.42 -10.84
C GLN A 218 6.13 9.25 -11.16
N ILE A 219 6.76 9.26 -12.34
CA ILE A 219 7.70 8.22 -12.78
C ILE A 219 8.97 8.23 -11.91
N LEU A 220 9.49 9.40 -11.54
CA LEU A 220 10.66 9.56 -10.69
C LEU A 220 10.36 9.37 -9.19
N GLY A 221 9.10 9.15 -8.82
CA GLY A 221 8.69 8.92 -7.44
C GLY A 221 8.77 10.17 -6.54
N THR A 222 8.77 11.37 -7.11
CA THR A 222 8.85 12.65 -6.38
C THR A 222 7.48 13.30 -6.17
N SER A 223 6.41 12.72 -6.72
CA SER A 223 5.03 13.18 -6.48
C SER A 223 4.49 12.72 -5.13
N ALA A 224 3.72 13.58 -4.44
CA ALA A 224 2.96 13.18 -3.26
C ALA A 224 2.01 12.02 -3.57
N ARG A 225 1.91 11.06 -2.63
CA ARG A 225 0.99 9.94 -2.77
C ARG A 225 -0.45 10.43 -2.58
N ILE A 226 -1.29 10.19 -3.58
CA ILE A 226 -2.71 10.52 -3.52
C ILE A 226 -3.44 9.33 -2.91
N SER A 227 -4.17 9.56 -1.82
CA SER A 227 -5.15 8.62 -1.28
C SER A 227 -6.55 9.08 -1.67
N SER A 228 -7.33 8.21 -2.29
CA SER A 228 -8.71 8.50 -2.70
C SER A 228 -9.63 7.37 -2.28
N ALA A 229 -10.93 7.67 -2.14
CA ALA A 229 -11.93 6.66 -1.82
C ALA A 229 -11.92 5.50 -2.83
N SER A 230 -11.71 5.79 -4.12
CA SER A 230 -11.60 4.78 -5.17
C SER A 230 -10.37 3.90 -5.00
N LEU A 231 -9.21 4.46 -4.64
CA LEU A 231 -8.00 3.67 -4.37
C LEU A 231 -8.17 2.77 -3.16
N GLN A 232 -8.79 3.28 -2.09
CA GLN A 232 -9.05 2.49 -0.89
C GLN A 232 -10.09 1.39 -1.14
N PHE A 233 -11.09 1.67 -1.96
CA PHE A 233 -12.05 0.67 -2.41
C PHE A 233 -11.36 -0.45 -3.22
N GLY A 234 -10.48 -0.09 -4.15
CA GLY A 234 -9.65 -1.04 -4.90
C GLY A 234 -8.86 -1.95 -3.97
N LYS A 235 -8.01 -1.37 -3.10
CA LYS A 235 -7.18 -2.12 -2.15
C LYS A 235 -7.96 -3.10 -1.29
N THR A 236 -9.16 -2.71 -0.85
CA THR A 236 -9.99 -3.55 0.04
C THR A 236 -10.72 -4.67 -0.70
N HIS A 237 -11.10 -4.47 -1.96
CA HIS A 237 -11.95 -5.42 -2.70
C HIS A 237 -11.19 -6.26 -3.74
N GLU A 238 -9.99 -5.86 -4.14
CA GLU A 238 -9.18 -6.60 -5.10
C GLU A 238 -8.87 -8.05 -4.66
N PRO A 239 -8.50 -8.32 -3.38
CA PRO A 239 -8.35 -9.70 -2.91
C PRO A 239 -9.63 -10.54 -3.04
N ILE A 240 -10.79 -9.93 -2.76
CA ILE A 240 -12.10 -10.58 -2.86
C ILE A 240 -12.42 -10.90 -4.33
N ALA A 241 -12.23 -9.93 -5.21
CA ALA A 241 -12.45 -10.07 -6.64
C ALA A 241 -11.57 -11.18 -7.25
N ARG A 242 -10.29 -11.25 -6.85
CA ARG A 242 -9.35 -12.29 -7.27
C ARG A 242 -9.81 -13.68 -6.81
N GLN A 243 -10.28 -13.81 -5.58
CA GLN A 243 -10.77 -15.08 -5.05
C GLN A 243 -12.03 -15.55 -5.79
N LEU A 244 -12.96 -14.64 -6.10
CA LEU A 244 -14.16 -14.94 -6.88
C LEU A 244 -13.80 -15.44 -8.28
N TYR A 245 -12.91 -14.72 -8.97
CA TYR A 245 -12.37 -15.14 -10.25
C TYR A 245 -11.75 -16.54 -10.17
N MET A 246 -10.87 -16.78 -9.19
CA MET A 246 -10.23 -18.08 -9.01
C MET A 246 -11.27 -19.20 -8.85
N ASN A 247 -12.27 -19.00 -8.00
CA ASN A 247 -13.33 -19.98 -7.74
C ASN A 247 -14.16 -20.32 -8.99
N GLU A 248 -14.37 -19.36 -9.88
CA GLU A 248 -15.08 -19.59 -11.14
C GLU A 248 -14.17 -20.21 -12.20
N TYR A 249 -12.93 -19.73 -12.30
CA TYR A 249 -11.98 -20.16 -13.31
C TYR A 249 -11.63 -21.65 -13.17
N VAL A 250 -11.46 -22.14 -11.93
CA VAL A 250 -11.17 -23.57 -11.66
C VAL A 250 -12.32 -24.51 -12.05
N ARG A 251 -13.55 -24.02 -12.20
CA ARG A 251 -14.70 -24.85 -12.61
C ARG A 251 -14.67 -25.17 -14.10
N SER A 252 -14.15 -24.25 -14.91
CA SER A 252 -14.14 -24.35 -16.37
C SER A 252 -12.75 -24.70 -16.94
N HIS A 253 -11.70 -24.59 -16.14
CA HIS A 253 -10.31 -24.79 -16.56
C HIS A 253 -9.61 -25.86 -15.72
N LYS A 254 -8.71 -26.65 -16.34
CA LYS A 254 -7.94 -27.71 -15.67
C LYS A 254 -6.47 -27.30 -15.49
N GLY A 255 -5.89 -27.73 -14.36
CA GLY A 255 -4.50 -27.42 -14.00
C GLY A 255 -4.29 -25.91 -13.84
N VAL A 256 -5.24 -25.24 -13.19
CA VAL A 256 -5.23 -23.79 -12.96
C VAL A 256 -4.20 -23.44 -11.90
N ASN A 257 -3.38 -22.44 -12.20
CA ASN A 257 -2.52 -21.78 -11.23
C ASN A 257 -2.68 -20.27 -11.42
N ILE A 258 -3.08 -19.58 -10.34
CA ILE A 258 -3.27 -18.13 -10.29
C ILE A 258 -2.43 -17.61 -9.14
N THR A 259 -1.42 -16.80 -9.43
CA THR A 259 -0.50 -16.24 -8.43
C THR A 259 -0.37 -14.74 -8.60
N GLN A 260 0.03 -14.03 -7.55
CA GLN A 260 0.46 -12.64 -7.69
C GLN A 260 1.88 -12.59 -8.26
N GLY A 261 2.14 -11.62 -9.14
CA GLY A 261 3.47 -11.33 -9.66
C GLY A 261 4.07 -10.06 -9.03
N GLY A 262 5.36 -9.84 -9.22
CA GLY A 262 6.04 -8.60 -8.90
C GLY A 262 6.03 -7.60 -10.05
N LEU A 263 7.16 -6.91 -10.24
CA LEU A 263 7.43 -6.03 -11.36
C LEU A 263 8.07 -6.81 -12.50
N PHE A 264 7.36 -6.90 -13.62
CA PHE A 264 7.92 -7.31 -14.90
C PHE A 264 8.55 -6.10 -15.59
N ILE A 265 9.72 -6.31 -16.19
CA ILE A 265 10.46 -5.33 -16.98
C ILE A 265 10.55 -5.85 -18.42
N ASP A 266 10.35 -4.97 -19.40
CA ASP A 266 10.52 -5.36 -20.81
C ASP A 266 12.01 -5.40 -21.15
N HIS A 267 12.51 -6.57 -21.54
CA HIS A 267 13.92 -6.75 -21.89
C HIS A 267 14.37 -5.84 -23.05
N GLU A 268 13.52 -5.66 -24.07
CA GLU A 268 13.87 -4.83 -25.22
C GLU A 268 13.81 -3.33 -24.92
N ASN A 269 13.03 -2.94 -23.92
CA ASN A 269 12.81 -1.56 -23.51
C ASN A 269 12.75 -1.49 -21.97
N PRO A 270 13.88 -1.62 -21.23
CA PRO A 270 13.83 -1.79 -19.77
C PRO A 270 13.38 -0.55 -18.99
N PHE A 271 13.14 0.56 -19.67
CA PHE A 271 12.43 1.72 -19.15
C PHE A 271 10.91 1.49 -19.02
N LEU A 272 10.36 0.40 -19.57
CA LEU A 272 8.99 -0.04 -19.41
C LEU A 272 8.87 -1.09 -18.30
N GLY A 273 7.80 -1.00 -17.51
CA GLY A 273 7.50 -1.98 -16.47
C GLY A 273 6.00 -2.24 -16.31
N ALA A 274 5.65 -3.40 -15.77
CA ALA A 274 4.27 -3.80 -15.52
C ALA A 274 4.16 -4.64 -14.26
N SER A 275 3.09 -4.45 -13.49
CA SER A 275 2.73 -5.30 -12.36
C SER A 275 1.28 -5.72 -12.55
N PRO A 276 1.02 -6.91 -13.10
CA PRO A 276 -0.34 -7.42 -13.26
C PRO A 276 -0.92 -7.83 -11.90
N ASP A 277 -2.24 -7.76 -11.75
CA ASP A 277 -2.93 -8.15 -10.51
C ASP A 277 -2.94 -9.67 -10.28
N GLY A 278 -2.71 -10.44 -11.34
CA GLY A 278 -2.48 -11.87 -11.28
C GLY A 278 -1.80 -12.44 -12.53
N LEU A 279 -1.04 -13.52 -12.31
CA LEU A 279 -0.50 -14.39 -13.34
C LEU A 279 -1.39 -15.63 -13.41
N VAL A 280 -2.05 -15.83 -14.53
CA VAL A 280 -2.99 -16.94 -14.73
C VAL A 280 -2.35 -17.99 -15.62
N SER A 281 -2.52 -19.26 -15.29
CA SER A 281 -2.15 -20.35 -16.18
C SER A 281 -3.10 -21.52 -16.08
N CYS A 282 -3.44 -22.14 -17.22
CA CYS A 282 -4.15 -23.43 -17.27
C CYS A 282 -3.64 -24.28 -18.43
N LYS A 283 -3.95 -25.59 -18.42
CA LYS A 283 -3.60 -26.51 -19.52
C LYS A 283 -4.26 -26.15 -20.85
N CYS A 284 -5.39 -25.46 -20.77
CA CYS A 284 -6.27 -25.08 -21.87
C CYS A 284 -5.85 -23.82 -22.62
N CYS A 285 -5.55 -22.76 -21.88
CA CYS A 285 -5.34 -21.40 -22.39
C CYS A 285 -3.86 -20.98 -22.32
N GLY A 286 -2.99 -21.81 -21.73
CA GLY A 286 -1.60 -21.44 -21.50
C GLY A 286 -1.47 -20.40 -20.39
N LYS A 287 -0.48 -19.52 -20.53
CA LYS A 287 -0.17 -18.43 -19.57
C LYS A 287 -0.81 -17.12 -20.03
N GLY A 288 -1.49 -16.43 -19.12
CA GLY A 288 -2.06 -15.11 -19.32
C GLY A 288 -1.95 -14.25 -18.07
N LEU A 289 -2.65 -13.13 -18.07
CA LEU A 289 -2.69 -12.16 -16.98
C LEU A 289 -4.12 -12.01 -16.45
N LEU A 290 -4.23 -11.41 -15.27
CA LEU A 290 -5.46 -10.91 -14.67
C LEU A 290 -5.25 -9.44 -14.32
N GLU A 291 -6.17 -8.58 -14.75
CA GLU A 291 -6.27 -7.17 -14.37
C GLU A 291 -7.64 -6.93 -13.73
N ILE A 292 -7.65 -6.41 -12.51
CA ILE A 292 -8.84 -6.24 -11.68
C ILE A 292 -9.11 -4.75 -11.49
N LYS A 293 -10.32 -4.32 -11.84
CA LYS A 293 -10.81 -2.98 -11.51
C LYS A 293 -12.02 -3.09 -10.60
N CYS A 294 -11.91 -2.52 -9.40
CA CYS A 294 -13.05 -2.40 -8.48
C CYS A 294 -13.69 -1.01 -8.65
N SER A 295 -14.90 -0.95 -9.22
CA SER A 295 -15.56 0.33 -9.47
C SER A 295 -16.21 0.89 -8.20
N PHE A 296 -15.62 1.96 -7.65
CA PHE A 296 -16.20 2.67 -6.50
C PHE A 296 -17.44 3.50 -6.89
N SER A 297 -17.38 4.21 -8.03
CA SER A 297 -18.46 5.07 -8.52
C SER A 297 -19.73 4.28 -8.87
N HIS A 298 -19.57 3.04 -9.33
CA HIS A 298 -20.67 2.17 -9.70
C HIS A 298 -20.76 0.92 -8.81
N GLN A 299 -20.25 1.01 -7.58
CA GLN A 299 -20.16 -0.14 -6.65
C GLN A 299 -21.51 -0.84 -6.39
N ASN A 300 -22.63 -0.13 -6.53
CA ASN A 300 -23.98 -0.64 -6.30
C ASN A 300 -24.74 -1.02 -7.58
N LYS A 301 -24.06 -1.06 -8.74
CA LYS A 301 -24.62 -1.54 -10.02
C LYS A 301 -24.00 -2.88 -10.39
N THR A 302 -24.74 -3.74 -11.07
CA THR A 302 -24.15 -4.92 -11.74
C THR A 302 -23.26 -4.46 -12.91
N PRO A 303 -22.25 -5.25 -13.33
CA PRO A 303 -21.40 -4.88 -14.47
C PRO A 303 -22.18 -4.54 -15.74
N ILE A 304 -23.27 -5.25 -16.05
CA ILE A 304 -24.13 -4.95 -17.20
C ILE A 304 -24.85 -3.60 -17.05
N GLN A 305 -25.34 -3.26 -15.86
CA GLN A 305 -25.92 -1.94 -15.61
C GLN A 305 -24.89 -0.80 -15.69
N ILE A 306 -23.59 -1.09 -15.57
CA ILE A 306 -22.53 -0.10 -15.80
C ILE A 306 -22.41 0.22 -17.28
N CYS A 307 -22.64 -0.75 -18.16
CA CYS A 307 -22.55 -0.57 -19.61
C CYS A 307 -23.53 0.47 -20.17
N GLU A 308 -24.60 0.79 -19.44
CA GLU A 308 -25.54 1.87 -19.76
C GLU A 308 -24.89 3.27 -19.65
N ASP A 309 -23.79 3.40 -18.90
CA ASP A 309 -23.01 4.62 -18.80
C ASP A 309 -22.04 4.74 -19.98
N SER A 310 -22.47 5.49 -21.01
CA SER A 310 -21.71 5.70 -22.23
C SER A 310 -20.36 6.38 -22.02
N HIS A 311 -20.17 7.08 -20.89
CA HIS A 311 -18.93 7.81 -20.56
C HIS A 311 -17.96 6.95 -19.73
N TYR A 312 -18.40 5.76 -19.30
CA TYR A 312 -17.56 4.85 -18.55
C TYR A 312 -16.69 3.95 -19.45
N HIS A 313 -15.88 3.09 -18.86
CA HIS A 313 -14.86 2.29 -19.55
C HIS A 313 -15.40 1.07 -20.29
N VAL A 314 -16.63 0.64 -20.01
CA VAL A 314 -17.21 -0.62 -20.53
C VAL A 314 -18.50 -0.38 -21.30
N TYR A 315 -18.89 -1.34 -22.12
CA TYR A 315 -20.16 -1.38 -22.86
C TYR A 315 -20.69 -2.82 -22.93
N ALA A 316 -21.94 -2.99 -23.33
CA ALA A 316 -22.54 -4.31 -23.55
C ALA A 316 -22.50 -4.59 -25.06
N ASP A 317 -22.03 -5.77 -25.45
CA ASP A 317 -22.06 -6.22 -26.84
C ASP A 317 -23.46 -6.74 -27.25
N GLU A 318 -23.58 -7.22 -28.48
CA GLU A 318 -24.82 -7.77 -29.04
C GLU A 318 -25.35 -9.00 -28.29
N ASN A 319 -24.49 -9.70 -27.53
CA ASN A 319 -24.86 -10.84 -26.70
C ASN A 319 -25.15 -10.43 -25.25
N ASN A 320 -25.20 -9.13 -24.97
CA ASN A 320 -25.36 -8.57 -23.63
C ASN A 320 -24.24 -8.99 -22.67
N GLU A 321 -23.02 -9.17 -23.19
CA GLU A 321 -21.81 -9.40 -22.41
C GLU A 321 -21.04 -8.09 -22.21
N MET A 322 -20.45 -7.91 -21.03
CA MET A 322 -19.64 -6.73 -20.73
C MET A 322 -18.32 -6.79 -21.49
N ARG A 323 -18.02 -5.73 -22.22
CA ARG A 323 -16.77 -5.54 -22.97
C ARG A 323 -16.05 -4.28 -22.53
N LEU A 324 -14.73 -4.35 -22.49
CA LEU A 324 -13.87 -3.18 -22.29
C LEU A 324 -13.77 -2.37 -23.59
N LYS A 325 -14.01 -1.05 -23.52
CA LYS A 325 -13.84 -0.17 -24.69
C LYS A 325 -12.37 -0.13 -25.08
N THR A 326 -12.06 -0.29 -26.37
CA THR A 326 -10.68 -0.15 -26.89
C THR A 326 -10.11 1.26 -26.72
N SER A 327 -10.97 2.27 -26.67
CA SER A 327 -10.60 3.67 -26.36
C SER A 327 -10.33 3.92 -24.87
N SER A 328 -10.57 2.94 -24.01
CA SER A 328 -10.36 3.05 -22.57
C SER A 328 -8.88 3.11 -22.22
N SER A 329 -8.51 3.96 -21.27
CA SER A 329 -7.17 3.95 -20.68
C SER A 329 -6.82 2.59 -20.04
N TRP A 330 -7.80 1.84 -19.53
CA TRP A 330 -7.57 0.49 -19.00
C TRP A 330 -7.20 -0.51 -20.09
N TYR A 331 -7.74 -0.37 -21.31
CA TYR A 331 -7.38 -1.23 -22.44
C TYR A 331 -5.91 -1.02 -22.81
N ILE A 332 -5.50 0.25 -22.92
CA ILE A 332 -4.10 0.62 -23.18
C ILE A 332 -3.16 0.12 -22.07
N GLN A 333 -3.56 0.22 -20.80
CA GLN A 333 -2.80 -0.36 -19.68
C GLN A 333 -2.62 -1.87 -19.84
N ILE A 334 -3.69 -2.61 -20.18
CA ILE A 334 -3.64 -4.07 -20.35
C ILE A 334 -2.74 -4.45 -21.53
N GLN A 335 -2.82 -3.74 -22.65
CA GLN A 335 -1.95 -4.00 -23.81
C GLN A 335 -0.48 -3.79 -23.47
N ALA A 336 -0.16 -2.76 -22.69
CA ALA A 336 1.17 -2.60 -22.15
C ALA A 336 1.60 -3.75 -21.23
N GLN A 337 0.72 -4.22 -20.33
CA GLN A 337 1.03 -5.37 -19.47
C GLN A 337 1.30 -6.63 -20.30
N LEU A 338 0.49 -6.89 -21.33
CA LEU A 338 0.67 -8.03 -22.24
C LEU A 338 2.01 -8.01 -22.97
N GLY A 339 2.36 -6.85 -23.53
CA GLY A 339 3.62 -6.66 -24.25
C GLY A 339 4.86 -6.71 -23.35
N VAL A 340 4.80 -6.12 -22.14
CA VAL A 340 5.91 -6.18 -21.16
C VAL A 340 6.07 -7.59 -20.60
N CYS A 341 4.97 -8.25 -20.20
CA CYS A 341 5.03 -9.57 -19.57
C CYS A 341 5.20 -10.70 -20.57
N LYS A 342 5.14 -10.44 -21.89
CA LYS A 342 5.14 -11.43 -22.98
C LYS A 342 4.02 -12.46 -22.78
N ARG A 343 2.77 -12.00 -22.82
CA ARG A 343 1.57 -12.82 -22.70
C ARG A 343 0.61 -12.51 -23.85
N ASN A 344 -0.14 -13.52 -24.28
CA ASN A 344 -1.03 -13.40 -25.43
C ASN A 344 -2.45 -12.95 -25.04
N TRP A 345 -2.81 -13.02 -23.75
CA TRP A 345 -4.13 -12.65 -23.27
C TRP A 345 -4.13 -12.24 -21.80
N CYS A 346 -5.07 -11.38 -21.45
CA CYS A 346 -5.36 -10.91 -20.10
C CYS A 346 -6.87 -11.00 -19.87
N ASP A 347 -7.28 -11.59 -18.76
CA ASP A 347 -8.66 -11.49 -18.30
C ASP A 347 -8.83 -10.17 -17.54
N PHE A 348 -9.61 -9.25 -18.11
CA PHE A 348 -10.04 -8.03 -17.46
C PHE A 348 -11.26 -8.32 -16.59
N LEU A 349 -11.14 -8.15 -15.28
CA LEU A 349 -12.22 -8.33 -14.33
C LEU A 349 -12.70 -6.99 -13.79
N LEU A 350 -13.98 -6.68 -14.03
CA LEU A 350 -14.66 -5.56 -13.40
C LEU A 350 -15.47 -6.06 -12.20
N PHE A 351 -15.13 -5.58 -11.00
CA PHE A 351 -15.79 -5.95 -9.75
C PHE A 351 -16.64 -4.81 -9.17
N THR A 352 -17.81 -5.16 -8.64
CA THR A 352 -18.70 -4.29 -7.85
C THR A 352 -19.30 -5.08 -6.68
N LYS A 353 -20.01 -4.40 -5.76
CA LYS A 353 -20.74 -5.09 -4.67
C LYS A 353 -21.95 -5.89 -5.17
N ARG A 354 -22.33 -5.77 -6.44
CA ARG A 354 -23.45 -6.47 -7.06
C ARG A 354 -23.00 -7.61 -7.98
N GLY A 355 -21.70 -7.89 -8.06
CA GLY A 355 -21.13 -8.97 -8.85
C GLY A 355 -19.90 -8.52 -9.64
N HIS A 356 -19.43 -9.39 -10.52
CA HIS A 356 -18.29 -9.13 -11.39
C HIS A 356 -18.56 -9.65 -12.80
N ALA A 357 -17.78 -9.16 -13.76
CA ALA A 357 -17.78 -9.64 -15.13
C ALA A 357 -16.34 -9.70 -15.64
N VAL A 358 -16.07 -10.63 -16.55
CA VAL A 358 -14.75 -10.87 -17.12
C VAL A 358 -14.81 -10.68 -18.64
N ASP A 359 -13.88 -9.92 -19.18
CA ASP A 359 -13.65 -9.78 -20.62
C ASP A 359 -12.23 -10.21 -20.95
N ARG A 360 -12.05 -11.09 -21.93
CA ARG A 360 -10.71 -11.56 -22.33
C ARG A 360 -10.14 -10.66 -23.41
N ILE A 361 -9.06 -9.98 -23.08
CA ILE A 361 -8.34 -9.10 -23.98
C ILE A 361 -7.15 -9.85 -24.58
N LEU A 362 -7.04 -9.83 -25.91
CA LEU A 362 -5.92 -10.44 -26.64
C LEU A 362 -4.82 -9.42 -26.89
N TYR A 363 -3.58 -9.89 -26.99
CA TYR A 363 -2.44 -9.05 -27.29
C TYR A 363 -2.53 -8.47 -28.70
N ASP A 364 -2.31 -7.16 -28.79
CA ASP A 364 -2.25 -6.37 -30.01
C ASP A 364 -0.83 -5.84 -30.18
N ASP A 365 -0.09 -6.41 -31.13
CA ASP A 365 1.32 -6.12 -31.37
C ASP A 365 1.54 -4.76 -32.04
N GLU A 366 0.65 -4.35 -32.94
CA GLU A 366 0.66 -3.03 -33.57
C GLU A 366 0.48 -1.92 -32.51
N LEU A 367 -0.49 -2.10 -31.61
CA LEU A 367 -0.74 -1.15 -30.52
C LEU A 367 0.41 -1.13 -29.52
N PHE A 368 0.99 -2.29 -29.17
CA PHE A 368 2.14 -2.33 -28.28
C PHE A 368 3.39 -1.67 -28.90
N LEU A 369 3.57 -1.78 -30.22
CA LEU A 369 4.61 -1.06 -30.93
C LEU A 369 4.43 0.46 -30.83
N GLU A 370 3.20 0.97 -31.02
CA GLU A 370 2.89 2.39 -30.84
C GLU A 370 3.17 2.87 -29.41
N ILE A 371 2.71 2.09 -28.41
CA ILE A 371 2.96 2.33 -26.98
C ILE A 371 4.45 2.46 -26.72
N THR A 372 5.25 1.53 -27.24
CA THR A 372 6.69 1.48 -27.05
C THR A 372 7.38 2.70 -27.67
N GLN A 373 7.03 3.05 -28.91
CA GLN A 373 7.61 4.19 -29.62
C GLN A 373 7.32 5.53 -28.91
N LYS A 374 6.08 5.75 -28.48
CA LYS A 374 5.69 6.98 -27.78
C LYS A 374 6.30 7.05 -26.38
N SER A 375 6.36 5.92 -25.67
CA SER A 375 6.97 5.85 -24.34
C SER A 375 8.48 6.06 -24.40
N ARG A 376 9.17 5.54 -25.42
CA ARG A 376 10.60 5.78 -25.64
C ARG A 376 10.91 7.27 -25.79
N LYS A 377 10.18 7.96 -26.67
CA LYS A 377 10.33 9.41 -26.88
C LYS A 377 10.11 10.20 -25.58
N PHE A 378 9.11 9.81 -24.79
CA PHE A 378 8.85 10.45 -23.51
C PHE A 378 9.98 10.20 -22.50
N PHE A 379 10.46 8.95 -22.40
CA PHE A 379 11.54 8.55 -21.50
C PHE A 379 12.83 9.33 -21.78
N GLU A 380 13.26 9.34 -23.05
CA GLU A 380 14.45 10.06 -23.51
C GLU A 380 14.35 11.57 -23.24
N ARG A 381 13.16 12.16 -23.42
CA ARG A 381 12.96 13.60 -23.25
C ARG A 381 12.89 14.04 -21.78
N TYR A 382 12.17 13.29 -20.95
CA TYR A 382 11.69 13.77 -19.64
C TYR A 382 12.21 13.01 -18.43
N ILE A 383 12.74 11.79 -18.60
CA ILE A 383 13.11 10.92 -17.48
C ILE A 383 14.62 10.69 -17.44
N MET A 384 15.21 10.40 -18.59
CA MET A 384 16.60 9.98 -18.73
C MET A 384 17.60 10.94 -18.08
N ASN A 385 17.47 12.25 -18.31
CA ASN A 385 18.37 13.26 -17.73
C ASN A 385 18.04 13.62 -16.26
N SER A 386 17.01 13.02 -15.69
CA SER A 386 16.48 13.33 -14.35
C SER A 386 16.65 12.16 -13.36
N LEU A 387 17.33 11.08 -13.77
CA LEU A 387 17.54 9.88 -12.97
C LEU A 387 18.77 9.94 -12.07
#